data_AF-A0A4Q8R0L3-F1
#
_entry.id   AF-A0A4Q8R0L3-F1
#
_cell.length_a   1.000
_cell.length_b   1.000
_cell.length_c   1.000
_cell.angle_alpha   90.00
_cell.angle_beta   90.00
_cell.angle_gamma   90.00
#
_symmetry.space_group_name_H-M   'P 1'
#
loop_
_entity.id
_entity.type
_entity.pdbx_description
1 polymer ?
#
loop_
_entity_poly.entity_id
_entity_poly.type
_entity_poly.pdbx_seq_one_letter_code
_entity_poly.pdbx_strand_id
1 'polypeptide(L)'
;MSEAAVAKAKQPKAEKKAKKAEATASDGAGRKRKSAAASPKKSPAKPQKTAEQVRTEKQTLAMWGLLSEGGAAYGGKLKPRIDPPERSALEQAGLVEVTTVKRAYLLTVTDKGWDWAEQHLGDPLPDNVTGASVLHGWLARLHTFLQARGLRLSDFFVEQSVPVTDAPAAQHRPEHAVLRERIRAAYQEVAGGFDRRLLLRDLRPRLADLDRQQVDSALMQMVRDGEASLMQLDYRPDVTDEDRAASLQIGNEPRHIIWITV
;
A
#
# COMPACT_ATOMS: atom_id res chain seq x y z
N MET A 1 22.76 48.52 -60.53
CA MET A 1 23.52 47.65 -59.61
C MET A 1 22.52 46.66 -59.01
N SER A 2 21.95 45.77 -59.86
CA SER A 2 22.37 44.37 -60.08
C SER A 2 22.10 43.50 -58.83
N GLU A 3 21.40 42.37 -58.88
CA GLU A 3 20.74 41.65 -59.98
C GLU A 3 19.89 40.50 -59.39
N ALA A 4 18.79 40.18 -60.08
CA ALA A 4 18.12 38.88 -60.27
C ALA A 4 17.96 37.85 -59.11
N ALA A 5 16.78 37.36 -58.71
CA ALA A 5 15.58 36.83 -59.40
C ALA A 5 15.49 35.28 -59.42
N VAL A 6 14.32 34.79 -58.98
CA VAL A 6 13.52 33.65 -59.50
C VAL A 6 14.08 32.23 -59.25
N ALA A 7 13.48 31.32 -58.46
CA ALA A 7 12.13 30.74 -58.35
C ALA A 7 11.90 29.42 -59.14
N LYS A 8 11.21 28.47 -58.46
CA LYS A 8 10.43 27.30 -58.98
C LYS A 8 11.24 26.16 -59.64
N ALA A 9 10.88 24.87 -59.64
CA ALA A 9 9.68 24.12 -59.25
C ALA A 9 9.97 22.58 -59.24
N LYS A 10 9.06 21.82 -58.61
CA LYS A 10 8.53 20.46 -58.95
C LYS A 10 9.43 19.20 -59.01
N GLN A 11 8.97 18.20 -58.23
CA GLN A 11 9.06 16.71 -58.34
C GLN A 11 8.94 16.17 -59.81
N PRO A 12 9.29 14.88 -60.18
CA PRO A 12 8.96 13.63 -59.44
C PRO A 12 9.81 12.33 -59.65
N LYS A 13 9.37 11.28 -58.92
CA LYS A 13 9.36 9.81 -59.14
C LYS A 13 10.24 9.11 -60.20
N ALA A 14 10.74 7.97 -59.72
CA ALA A 14 10.80 6.62 -60.34
C ALA A 14 12.07 6.16 -61.08
N GLU A 15 12.33 4.87 -60.86
CA GLU A 15 12.91 3.92 -61.81
C GLU A 15 14.45 3.80 -61.90
N LYS A 16 14.99 2.75 -61.28
CA LYS A 16 15.95 1.88 -61.97
C LYS A 16 15.94 0.45 -61.43
N LYS A 17 15.27 -0.39 -62.20
CA LYS A 17 15.30 -1.85 -62.15
C LYS A 17 16.47 -2.34 -63.03
N ALA A 18 16.94 -3.55 -62.73
CA ALA A 18 17.83 -4.38 -63.55
C ALA A 18 19.33 -3.98 -63.50
N LYS A 19 20.29 -4.92 -63.43
CA LYS A 19 20.34 -6.25 -64.04
C LYS A 19 21.56 -7.01 -63.51
N LYS A 20 21.56 -8.34 -63.72
CA LYS A 20 22.69 -9.28 -63.94
C LYS A 20 22.75 -10.39 -62.87
N ALA A 21 22.09 -11.54 -63.09
CA ALA A 21 22.47 -12.71 -63.93
C ALA A 21 23.63 -13.50 -63.28
N GLU A 22 23.42 -14.67 -62.68
CA GLU A 22 23.06 -16.00 -63.23
C GLU A 22 24.32 -16.85 -63.53
N ALA A 23 24.38 -18.05 -62.89
CA ALA A 23 25.07 -19.30 -63.25
C ALA A 23 25.39 -20.09 -61.94
N THR A 24 24.63 -21.12 -61.56
CA THR A 24 24.88 -22.58 -61.84
C THR A 24 26.25 -23.07 -61.32
N ALA A 25 26.43 -24.20 -60.63
CA ALA A 25 25.63 -25.32 -60.13
C ALA A 25 26.50 -26.07 -59.09
N SER A 26 25.91 -26.81 -58.15
CA SER A 26 26.36 -28.17 -57.77
C SER A 26 25.70 -28.63 -56.47
N ASP A 27 25.13 -29.82 -56.62
CA ASP A 27 24.60 -30.78 -55.66
C ASP A 27 25.57 -31.11 -54.49
N GLY A 28 25.02 -31.53 -53.36
CA GLY A 28 25.79 -31.88 -52.16
C GLY A 28 24.95 -32.07 -50.89
N ALA A 29 24.39 -33.26 -50.75
CA ALA A 29 23.57 -33.73 -49.63
C ALA A 29 24.10 -33.41 -48.21
N GLY A 30 23.26 -32.77 -47.40
CA GLY A 30 23.45 -32.58 -45.96
C GLY A 30 22.18 -32.91 -45.18
N ARG A 31 22.20 -34.03 -44.45
CA ARG A 31 21.10 -34.65 -43.70
C ARG A 31 20.29 -33.67 -42.83
N LYS A 32 18.97 -33.59 -43.09
CA LYS A 32 17.97 -33.03 -42.17
C LYS A 32 17.82 -33.94 -40.94
N ARG A 33 18.39 -33.55 -39.79
CA ARG A 33 17.85 -33.95 -38.48
C ARG A 33 16.82 -32.90 -38.05
N LYS A 34 15.55 -33.12 -38.39
CA LYS A 34 14.44 -32.42 -37.74
C LYS A 34 14.32 -33.02 -36.33
N SER A 35 14.88 -32.33 -35.34
CA SER A 35 14.53 -32.55 -33.95
C SER A 35 13.04 -32.23 -33.77
N ALA A 36 12.30 -33.18 -33.23
CA ALA A 36 10.95 -32.99 -32.77
C ALA A 36 10.98 -32.02 -31.58
N ALA A 37 10.73 -30.74 -31.84
CA ALA A 37 10.46 -29.77 -30.79
C ALA A 37 9.01 -29.99 -30.33
N ALA A 38 8.87 -30.57 -29.14
CA ALA A 38 7.62 -30.68 -28.41
C ALA A 38 6.96 -29.30 -28.31
N SER A 39 5.72 -29.20 -28.79
CA SER A 39 4.89 -28.01 -28.60
C SER A 39 4.67 -27.77 -27.10
N PRO A 40 4.75 -26.51 -26.60
CA PRO A 40 4.48 -26.24 -25.20
C PRO A 40 3.00 -26.51 -24.92
N LYS A 41 2.76 -27.36 -23.91
CA LYS A 41 1.43 -27.71 -23.42
C LYS A 41 0.67 -26.43 -23.06
N LYS A 42 -0.47 -26.23 -23.70
CA LYS A 42 -1.45 -25.19 -23.41
C LYS A 42 -1.85 -25.31 -21.94
N SER A 43 -1.57 -24.29 -21.13
CA SER A 43 -2.05 -24.21 -19.74
C SER A 43 -3.57 -24.44 -19.69
N PRO A 44 -4.11 -25.16 -18.69
CA PRO A 44 -5.54 -25.43 -18.61
C PRO A 44 -6.33 -24.11 -18.55
N ALA A 45 -7.33 -23.97 -19.41
CA ALA A 45 -8.21 -22.81 -19.43
C ALA A 45 -8.96 -22.72 -18.09
N LYS A 46 -8.99 -21.51 -17.50
CA LYS A 46 -9.76 -21.24 -16.28
C LYS A 46 -11.22 -21.70 -16.49
N PRO A 47 -11.86 -22.33 -15.49
CA PRO A 47 -13.27 -22.75 -15.59
C PRO A 47 -14.15 -21.54 -15.94
N GLN A 48 -15.09 -21.74 -16.86
CA GLN A 48 -16.01 -20.68 -17.31
C GLN A 48 -17.01 -20.36 -16.19
N LYS A 49 -17.10 -19.07 -15.82
CA LYS A 49 -17.98 -18.58 -14.74
C LYS A 49 -19.44 -18.60 -15.19
N THR A 50 -20.37 -18.88 -14.27
CA THR A 50 -21.82 -18.80 -14.54
C THR A 50 -22.30 -17.35 -14.63
N ALA A 51 -23.46 -17.11 -15.26
CA ALA A 51 -24.01 -15.76 -15.41
C ALA A 51 -24.28 -15.07 -14.06
N GLU A 52 -24.66 -15.83 -13.04
CA GLU A 52 -24.87 -15.34 -11.68
C GLU A 52 -23.55 -14.91 -11.04
N GLN A 53 -22.49 -15.73 -11.15
CA GLN A 53 -21.14 -15.37 -10.67
C GLN A 53 -20.63 -14.09 -11.33
N VAL A 54 -20.85 -13.92 -12.63
CA VAL A 54 -20.44 -12.70 -13.35
C VAL A 54 -21.19 -11.46 -12.82
N ARG A 55 -22.47 -11.60 -12.47
CA ARG A 55 -23.25 -10.48 -11.90
C ARG A 55 -22.78 -10.13 -10.50
N THR A 56 -22.53 -11.14 -9.67
CA THR A 56 -21.98 -10.96 -8.31
C THR A 56 -20.61 -10.29 -8.38
N GLU A 57 -19.71 -10.70 -9.27
CA GLU A 57 -18.40 -10.07 -9.42
C GLU A 57 -18.49 -8.59 -9.81
N LYS A 58 -19.43 -8.24 -10.70
CA LYS A 58 -19.67 -6.84 -11.06
C LYS A 58 -20.21 -6.02 -9.88
N GLN A 59 -21.11 -6.59 -9.09
CA GLN A 59 -21.63 -5.96 -7.87
C GLN A 59 -20.51 -5.76 -6.84
N THR A 60 -19.69 -6.77 -6.60
CA THR A 60 -18.51 -6.70 -5.72
C THR A 60 -17.54 -5.62 -6.18
N LEU A 61 -17.20 -5.56 -7.47
CA LEU A 61 -16.32 -4.53 -8.02
C LEU A 61 -16.92 -3.11 -7.92
N ALA A 62 -18.24 -2.98 -8.13
CA ALA A 62 -18.96 -1.73 -7.96
C ALA A 62 -18.90 -1.23 -6.52
N MET A 63 -19.13 -2.13 -5.56
CA MET A 63 -19.05 -1.84 -4.12
C MET A 63 -17.64 -1.40 -3.73
N TRP A 64 -16.61 -2.16 -4.12
CA TRP A 64 -15.21 -1.82 -3.84
C TRP A 64 -14.77 -0.51 -4.51
N GLY A 65 -15.27 -0.21 -5.71
CA GLY A 65 -15.05 1.08 -6.38
C GLY A 65 -15.64 2.24 -5.58
N LEU A 66 -16.88 2.10 -5.09
CA LEU A 66 -17.54 3.11 -4.26
C LEU A 66 -16.80 3.34 -2.92
N LEU A 67 -16.35 2.27 -2.27
CA LEU A 67 -15.58 2.35 -1.04
C LEU A 67 -14.24 3.06 -1.25
N SER A 68 -13.58 2.87 -2.39
CA SER A 68 -12.33 3.55 -2.74
C SER A 68 -12.50 5.08 -2.89
N GLU A 69 -13.71 5.56 -3.24
CA GLU A 69 -14.04 6.99 -3.28
C GLU A 69 -14.42 7.56 -1.89
N GLY A 70 -14.47 6.71 -0.85
CA GLY A 70 -14.82 7.10 0.51
C GLY A 70 -16.27 6.87 0.89
N GLY A 71 -16.94 5.96 0.19
CA GLY A 71 -18.28 5.50 0.54
C GLY A 71 -19.40 6.46 0.14
N ALA A 72 -19.11 7.55 -0.59
CA ALA A 72 -20.13 8.35 -1.22
C ALA A 72 -19.63 8.89 -2.57
N ALA A 73 -20.38 8.62 -3.65
CA ALA A 73 -20.02 9.10 -4.97
C ALA A 73 -21.21 9.20 -5.91
N TYR A 74 -21.10 10.11 -6.87
CA TYR A 74 -22.06 10.18 -7.97
C TYR A 74 -21.86 9.02 -8.93
N GLY A 75 -22.93 8.29 -9.25
CA GLY A 75 -22.85 7.06 -10.05
C GLY A 75 -22.17 7.21 -11.41
N GLY A 76 -22.28 8.39 -12.03
CA GLY A 76 -21.62 8.68 -13.31
C GLY A 76 -20.11 8.98 -13.22
N LYS A 77 -19.59 9.24 -12.01
CA LYS A 77 -18.17 9.52 -11.77
C LYS A 77 -17.40 8.30 -11.24
N LEU A 78 -18.11 7.28 -10.78
CA LEU A 78 -17.51 6.05 -10.25
C LEU A 78 -16.77 5.26 -11.34
N LYS A 79 -15.63 4.70 -10.94
CA LYS A 79 -14.86 3.74 -11.72
C LYS A 79 -14.63 2.49 -10.87
N PRO A 80 -15.14 1.31 -11.27
CA PRO A 80 -16.01 1.07 -12.42
C PRO A 80 -17.37 1.77 -12.30
N ARG A 81 -17.99 2.05 -13.45
CA ARG A 81 -19.36 2.55 -13.49
C ARG A 81 -20.30 1.50 -12.90
N ILE A 82 -21.21 1.94 -12.04
CA ILE A 82 -22.26 1.09 -11.49
C ILE A 82 -23.47 1.18 -12.41
N ASP A 83 -23.74 0.08 -13.12
CA ASP A 83 -24.90 -0.02 -14.00
C ASP A 83 -26.19 -0.22 -13.18
N PRO A 84 -27.38 0.06 -13.76
CA PRO A 84 -28.65 -0.03 -13.04
C PRO A 84 -28.94 -1.36 -12.32
N PRO A 85 -28.66 -2.55 -12.91
CA PRO A 85 -29.02 -3.81 -12.26
C PRO A 85 -28.09 -4.18 -11.10
N GLU A 86 -26.86 -3.67 -11.07
CA GLU A 86 -25.93 -3.78 -9.95
C GLU A 86 -26.33 -2.81 -8.84
N ARG A 87 -26.63 -1.55 -9.18
CA ARG A 87 -27.10 -0.56 -8.20
C ARG A 87 -28.35 -1.02 -7.47
N SER A 88 -29.36 -1.49 -8.22
CA SER A 88 -30.61 -1.97 -7.63
C SER A 88 -30.40 -3.18 -6.71
N ALA A 89 -29.44 -4.05 -7.02
CA ALA A 89 -29.12 -5.18 -6.16
C ALA A 89 -28.40 -4.75 -4.87
N LEU A 90 -27.46 -3.80 -4.95
CA LEU A 90 -26.77 -3.25 -3.77
C LEU A 90 -27.76 -2.50 -2.86
N GLU A 91 -28.72 -1.79 -3.44
CA GLU A 91 -29.80 -1.11 -2.72
C GLU A 91 -30.76 -2.10 -2.05
N GLN A 92 -31.21 -3.13 -2.77
CA GLN A 92 -32.04 -4.20 -2.20
C GLN A 92 -31.34 -4.98 -1.09
N ALA A 93 -30.02 -5.15 -1.19
CA ALA A 93 -29.21 -5.75 -0.14
C ALA A 93 -29.00 -4.81 1.08
N GLY A 94 -29.39 -3.53 0.98
CA GLY A 94 -29.23 -2.51 2.01
C GLY A 94 -27.78 -2.10 2.24
N LEU A 95 -26.89 -2.35 1.26
CA LEU A 95 -25.46 -2.02 1.33
C LEU A 95 -25.19 -0.57 0.90
N VAL A 96 -26.06 -0.02 0.06
CA VAL A 96 -25.98 1.36 -0.41
C VAL A 96 -27.35 2.01 -0.38
N GLU A 97 -27.37 3.29 -0.10
CA GLU A 97 -28.52 4.17 -0.27
C GLU A 97 -28.34 4.97 -1.56
N VAL A 98 -29.42 5.07 -2.35
CA VAL A 98 -29.42 5.82 -3.61
C VAL A 98 -30.31 7.05 -3.44
N THR A 99 -29.69 8.23 -3.40
CA THR A 99 -30.42 9.50 -3.39
C THR A 99 -30.29 10.21 -4.73
N THR A 100 -31.36 10.88 -5.16
CA THR A 100 -31.33 11.69 -6.39
C THR A 100 -31.04 13.13 -6.02
N VAL A 101 -29.89 13.64 -6.43
CA VAL A 101 -29.50 15.04 -6.23
C VAL A 101 -29.55 15.75 -7.58
N LYS A 102 -30.54 16.63 -7.75
CA LYS A 102 -30.88 17.34 -9.00
C LYS A 102 -31.17 16.37 -10.16
N ARG A 103 -30.14 15.98 -10.91
CA ARG A 103 -30.20 15.13 -12.12
C ARG A 103 -29.21 13.96 -12.07
N ALA A 104 -28.56 13.75 -10.92
CA ALA A 104 -27.57 12.70 -10.74
C ALA A 104 -27.92 11.84 -9.53
N TYR A 105 -27.61 10.54 -9.62
CA TYR A 105 -27.71 9.62 -8.49
C TYR A 105 -26.44 9.73 -7.65
N LEU A 106 -26.62 10.05 -6.37
CA LEU A 106 -25.61 9.92 -5.33
C LEU A 106 -25.80 8.57 -4.66
N LEU A 107 -24.76 7.76 -4.66
CA LEU A 107 -24.72 6.51 -3.92
C LEU A 107 -23.91 6.73 -2.66
N THR A 108 -24.47 6.32 -1.53
CA THR A 108 -23.83 6.39 -0.22
C THR A 108 -23.82 4.99 0.38
N VAL A 109 -22.68 4.55 0.92
CA VAL A 109 -22.55 3.27 1.62
C VAL A 109 -23.22 3.40 2.99
N THR A 110 -24.11 2.46 3.30
CA THR A 110 -24.78 2.38 4.60
C THR A 110 -23.85 1.76 5.66
N ASP A 111 -24.21 1.82 6.94
CA ASP A 111 -23.44 1.14 8.00
C ASP A 111 -23.28 -0.36 7.70
N LYS A 112 -24.35 -1.02 7.24
CA LYS A 112 -24.32 -2.41 6.79
C LYS A 112 -23.35 -2.63 5.62
N GLY A 113 -23.23 -1.66 4.73
CA GLY A 113 -22.27 -1.68 3.63
C GLY A 113 -20.81 -1.59 4.11
N TRP A 114 -20.56 -0.82 5.17
CA TRP A 114 -19.25 -0.76 5.84
C TRP A 114 -18.93 -2.06 6.57
N ASP A 115 -19.88 -2.62 7.33
CA ASP A 115 -19.71 -3.92 8.00
C ASP A 115 -19.39 -5.03 6.98
N TRP A 116 -20.10 -5.04 5.85
CA TRP A 116 -19.83 -5.96 4.76
C TRP A 116 -18.40 -5.78 4.22
N ALA A 117 -17.95 -4.54 4.04
CA ALA A 117 -16.62 -4.25 3.53
C ALA A 117 -15.52 -4.77 4.47
N GLU A 118 -15.68 -4.59 5.78
CA GLU A 118 -14.72 -5.08 6.78
C GLU A 118 -14.61 -6.61 6.76
N GLN A 119 -15.74 -7.30 6.61
CA GLN A 119 -15.78 -8.77 6.57
C GLN A 119 -15.16 -9.36 5.30
N HIS A 120 -15.18 -8.63 4.18
CA HIS A 120 -14.78 -9.12 2.86
C HIS A 120 -13.46 -8.50 2.36
N LEU A 121 -12.77 -7.70 3.19
CA LEU A 121 -11.56 -6.96 2.78
C LEU A 121 -10.42 -7.86 2.28
N GLY A 122 -10.31 -9.08 2.82
CA GLY A 122 -9.31 -10.07 2.42
C GLY A 122 -9.69 -10.90 1.20
N ASP A 123 -10.89 -10.73 0.66
CA ASP A 123 -11.38 -11.57 -0.42
C ASP A 123 -10.65 -11.26 -1.74
N PRO A 124 -10.44 -12.27 -2.60
CA PRO A 124 -9.78 -12.06 -3.88
C PRO A 124 -10.65 -11.17 -4.77
N LEU A 125 -10.08 -10.05 -5.22
CA LEU A 125 -10.66 -9.26 -6.30
C LEU A 125 -10.64 -10.06 -7.61
N PRO A 126 -11.66 -9.89 -8.48
CA PRO A 126 -11.65 -10.49 -9.80
C PRO A 126 -10.37 -10.16 -10.57
N ASP A 127 -9.70 -11.20 -11.07
CA ASP A 127 -8.46 -11.11 -11.86
C ASP A 127 -8.74 -10.57 -13.27
N ASN A 128 -9.03 -9.27 -13.35
CA ASN A 128 -9.30 -8.51 -14.57
C ASN A 128 -8.85 -7.04 -14.42
N VAL A 129 -8.84 -6.30 -15.53
CA VAL A 129 -8.39 -4.89 -15.58
C VAL A 129 -9.20 -4.00 -14.63
N THR A 130 -10.49 -4.27 -14.46
CA THR A 130 -11.36 -3.52 -13.56
C THR A 130 -10.98 -3.73 -12.10
N GLY A 131 -10.71 -4.99 -11.69
CA GLY A 131 -10.21 -5.31 -10.35
C GLY A 131 -8.88 -4.62 -10.05
N ALA A 132 -7.96 -4.60 -11.01
CA ALA A 132 -6.71 -3.86 -10.88
C ALA A 132 -6.92 -2.34 -10.71
N SER A 133 -7.87 -1.75 -11.46
CA SER A 133 -8.20 -0.33 -11.32
C SER A 133 -8.80 0.00 -9.95
N VAL A 134 -9.65 -0.88 -9.42
CA VAL A 134 -10.24 -0.72 -8.08
C VAL A 134 -9.15 -0.80 -7.01
N LEU A 135 -8.27 -1.79 -7.09
CA LEU A 135 -7.12 -1.92 -6.19
C LEU A 135 -6.22 -0.68 -6.24
N HIS A 136 -5.97 -0.14 -7.43
CA HIS A 136 -5.20 1.09 -7.57
C HIS A 136 -5.87 2.28 -6.88
N GLY A 137 -7.20 2.41 -6.98
CA GLY A 137 -7.96 3.43 -6.23
C GLY A 137 -7.79 3.28 -4.71
N TRP A 138 -7.84 2.05 -4.20
CA TRP A 138 -7.57 1.74 -2.80
C TRP A 138 -6.14 2.10 -2.38
N LEU A 139 -5.14 1.77 -3.19
CA LEU A 139 -3.74 2.12 -2.92
C LEU A 139 -3.53 3.65 -2.89
N ALA A 140 -4.17 4.40 -3.79
CA ALA A 140 -4.12 5.86 -3.79
C ALA A 140 -4.76 6.47 -2.54
N ARG A 141 -5.89 5.90 -2.09
CA ARG A 141 -6.54 6.31 -0.84
C ARG A 141 -5.69 5.97 0.38
N LEU A 142 -5.13 4.77 0.44
CA LEU A 142 -4.21 4.34 1.49
C LEU A 142 -3.00 5.28 1.55
N HIS A 143 -2.40 5.61 0.40
CA HIS A 143 -1.29 6.55 0.32
C HIS A 143 -1.68 7.93 0.90
N THR A 144 -2.85 8.45 0.53
CA THR A 144 -3.34 9.74 1.05
C THR A 144 -3.58 9.69 2.56
N PHE A 145 -4.14 8.60 3.05
CA PHE A 145 -4.34 8.38 4.49
C PHE A 145 -3.02 8.33 5.25
N LEU A 146 -2.05 7.55 4.75
CA LEU A 146 -0.71 7.44 5.32
C LEU A 146 -0.04 8.81 5.42
N GLN A 147 -0.06 9.59 4.34
CA GLN A 147 0.49 10.95 4.31
C GLN A 147 -0.19 11.88 5.33
N ALA A 148 -1.52 11.87 5.37
CA ALA A 148 -2.28 12.72 6.30
C ALA A 148 -2.03 12.37 7.77
N ARG A 149 -1.64 11.12 8.07
CA ARG A 149 -1.37 10.62 9.42
C ARG A 149 0.11 10.56 9.76
N GLY A 150 1.01 10.91 8.83
CA GLY A 150 2.46 10.77 9.01
C GLY A 150 2.91 9.31 9.18
N LEU A 151 2.11 8.35 8.72
CA LEU A 151 2.40 6.92 8.79
C LEU A 151 3.19 6.47 7.56
N ARG A 152 4.02 5.46 7.74
CA ARG A 152 4.79 4.83 6.65
C ARG A 152 4.16 3.50 6.26
N LEU A 153 4.34 3.11 5.01
CA LEU A 153 3.87 1.79 4.55
C LEU A 153 4.54 0.64 5.33
N SER A 154 5.79 0.84 5.80
CA SER A 154 6.49 -0.11 6.66
C SER A 154 5.73 -0.42 7.94
N ASP A 155 4.97 0.54 8.48
CA ASP A 155 4.30 0.40 9.77
C ASP A 155 3.21 -0.70 9.72
N PHE A 156 2.71 -1.04 8.53
CA PHE A 156 1.79 -2.17 8.32
C PHE A 156 2.46 -3.54 8.44
N PHE A 157 3.75 -3.65 8.15
CA PHE A 157 4.46 -4.94 8.11
C PHE A 157 5.18 -5.28 9.42
N VAL A 158 5.39 -4.29 10.29
CA VAL A 158 6.17 -4.44 11.52
C VAL A 158 5.46 -5.31 12.59
N GLU A 159 4.15 -5.52 12.51
CA GLU A 159 3.41 -6.37 13.46
C GLU A 159 3.22 -7.83 12.98
N GLN A 160 3.52 -8.17 11.72
CA GLN A 160 3.30 -9.53 11.20
C GLN A 160 4.49 -10.47 11.35
N SER A 161 5.65 -9.94 11.76
CA SER A 161 6.85 -10.72 12.08
C SER A 161 7.12 -10.71 13.57
N VAL A 162 6.24 -11.32 14.36
CA VAL A 162 6.71 -12.08 15.52
C VAL A 162 7.23 -13.41 14.97
N PRO A 163 8.55 -13.70 14.95
CA PRO A 163 8.98 -15.07 14.95
C PRO A 163 8.39 -15.70 16.21
N VAL A 164 7.39 -16.56 16.03
CA VAL A 164 6.89 -17.46 17.06
C VAL A 164 8.03 -18.42 17.36
N THR A 165 8.91 -18.02 18.28
CA THR A 165 9.58 -18.99 19.14
C THR A 165 8.54 -19.37 20.17
N ASP A 166 8.13 -20.63 20.16
CA ASP A 166 7.17 -21.23 21.09
C ASP A 166 7.43 -20.79 22.55
N ALA A 167 6.60 -19.87 23.05
CA ALA A 167 6.47 -19.59 24.48
C ALA A 167 5.01 -19.16 24.77
N PRO A 168 4.34 -19.78 25.76
CA PRO A 168 2.90 -19.62 25.94
C PRO A 168 2.52 -18.19 26.35
N ALA A 169 1.60 -17.60 25.58
CA ALA A 169 1.12 -16.21 25.62
C ALA A 169 0.42 -15.76 26.93
N ALA A 170 0.47 -16.54 28.01
CA ALA A 170 -0.15 -16.19 29.29
C ALA A 170 0.83 -15.53 30.30
N GLN A 171 2.14 -15.58 30.06
CA GLN A 171 3.15 -15.11 31.03
C GLN A 171 3.65 -13.68 30.82
N HIS A 172 3.46 -13.08 29.64
CA HIS A 172 4.07 -11.77 29.32
C HIS A 172 3.28 -10.55 29.85
N ARG A 173 1.98 -10.67 30.11
CA ARG A 173 1.17 -9.55 30.63
C ARG A 173 1.64 -9.00 31.99
N PRO A 174 1.98 -9.83 33.00
CA PRO A 174 2.54 -9.32 34.25
C PRO A 174 3.95 -8.73 34.07
N GLU A 175 4.78 -9.28 33.19
CA GLU A 175 6.14 -8.80 32.94
C GLU A 175 6.15 -7.40 32.30
N HIS A 176 5.25 -7.15 31.34
CA HIS A 176 5.09 -5.83 30.73
C HIS A 176 4.57 -4.76 31.70
N ALA A 177 3.66 -5.14 32.61
CA ALA A 177 3.16 -4.21 33.63
C ALA A 177 4.26 -3.81 34.64
N VAL A 178 5.07 -4.77 35.08
CA VAL A 178 6.21 -4.50 35.97
C VAL A 178 7.27 -3.63 35.26
N LEU A 179 7.55 -3.93 33.99
CA LEU A 179 8.50 -3.16 33.19
C LEU A 179 8.02 -1.71 32.95
N ARG A 180 6.72 -1.53 32.70
CA ARG A 180 6.07 -0.21 32.56
C ARG A 180 6.24 0.63 33.83
N GLU A 181 5.92 0.06 34.99
CA GLU A 181 6.08 0.76 36.27
C GLU A 181 7.54 1.14 36.53
N ARG A 182 8.48 0.26 36.17
CA ARG A 182 9.90 0.52 36.32
C ARG A 182 10.40 1.67 35.44
N ILE A 183 9.92 1.74 34.20
CA ILE A 183 10.20 2.85 33.28
C ILE A 183 9.60 4.15 33.83
N ARG A 184 8.36 4.14 34.32
CA ARG A 184 7.70 5.32 34.93
C ARG A 184 8.45 5.82 36.16
N ALA A 185 8.91 4.92 37.02
CA ALA A 185 9.71 5.26 38.20
C ALA A 185 11.05 5.89 37.83
N ALA A 186 11.80 5.28 36.90
CA ALA A 186 13.07 5.81 36.41
C ALA A 186 12.90 7.18 35.75
N TYR A 187 11.84 7.35 34.95
CA TYR A 187 11.51 8.62 34.32
C TYR A 187 11.20 9.71 35.36
N GLN A 188 10.40 9.40 36.38
CA GLN A 188 10.11 10.35 37.46
C GLN A 188 11.38 10.75 38.23
N GLU A 189 12.26 9.79 38.52
CA GLU A 189 13.52 10.05 39.23
C GLU A 189 14.41 11.04 38.46
N VAL A 190 14.52 10.87 37.14
CA VAL A 190 15.39 11.70 36.30
C VAL A 190 14.72 13.04 35.94
N ALA A 191 13.42 13.04 35.62
CA ALA A 191 12.70 14.24 35.21
C ALA A 191 12.22 15.12 36.39
N GLY A 192 12.20 14.56 37.60
CA GLY A 192 11.65 15.20 38.81
C GLY A 192 10.13 15.30 38.79
N GLY A 193 9.44 14.39 38.09
CA GLY A 193 7.99 14.35 37.94
C GLY A 193 7.52 13.92 36.53
N PHE A 194 6.20 13.88 36.34
CA PHE A 194 5.58 13.61 35.04
C PHE A 194 5.49 14.86 34.16
N ASP A 195 5.08 14.66 32.90
CA ASP A 195 4.80 15.71 31.93
C ASP A 195 6.01 16.58 31.51
N ARG A 196 7.22 16.02 31.58
CA ARG A 196 8.46 16.73 31.21
C ARG A 196 9.19 16.10 30.04
N ARG A 197 9.87 16.92 29.23
CA ARG A 197 10.69 16.38 28.15
C ARG A 197 11.98 15.81 28.74
N LEU A 198 12.18 14.51 28.58
CA LEU A 198 13.39 13.83 29.03
C LEU A 198 14.14 13.23 27.85
N LEU A 199 15.46 13.42 27.79
CA LEU A 199 16.26 12.77 26.77
C LEU A 199 16.45 11.28 27.09
N LEU A 200 16.35 10.43 26.07
CA LEU A 200 16.55 8.99 26.22
C LEU A 200 17.98 8.65 26.69
N ARG A 201 18.97 9.51 26.39
CA ARG A 201 20.34 9.37 26.91
C ARG A 201 20.42 9.46 28.43
N ASP A 202 19.50 10.19 29.06
CA ASP A 202 19.47 10.37 30.52
C ASP A 202 18.62 9.29 31.20
N LEU A 203 17.60 8.78 30.50
CA LEU A 203 16.73 7.70 30.99
C LEU A 203 17.42 6.33 30.95
N ARG A 204 18.10 6.00 29.85
CA ARG A 204 18.65 4.65 29.63
C ARG A 204 19.67 4.18 30.66
N PRO A 205 20.59 5.01 31.17
CA PRO A 205 21.52 4.59 32.22
C PRO A 205 20.81 4.10 33.50
N ARG A 206 19.58 4.56 33.78
CA ARG A 206 18.77 4.11 34.92
C ARG A 206 18.07 2.78 34.70
N LEU A 207 18.06 2.29 33.47
CA LEU A 207 17.45 1.04 33.05
C LEU A 207 18.52 0.07 32.50
N ALA A 208 19.80 0.28 32.83
CA ALA A 208 20.92 -0.48 32.29
C ALA A 208 20.94 -1.96 32.74
N ASP A 209 20.18 -2.29 33.78
CA ASP A 209 19.99 -3.67 34.25
C ASP A 209 18.93 -4.45 33.45
N LEU A 210 18.21 -3.78 32.56
CA LEU A 210 17.19 -4.35 31.70
C LEU A 210 17.69 -4.50 30.27
N ASP A 211 17.18 -5.50 29.56
CA ASP A 211 17.49 -5.66 28.15
C ASP A 211 16.95 -4.46 27.34
N ARG A 212 17.81 -3.91 26.49
CA ARG A 212 17.51 -2.70 25.71
C ARG A 212 16.31 -2.91 24.78
N GLN A 213 16.20 -4.10 24.17
CA GLN A 213 15.09 -4.39 23.26
C GLN A 213 13.78 -4.51 24.04
N GLN A 214 13.79 -5.13 25.22
CA GLN A 214 12.62 -5.18 26.10
C GLN A 214 12.16 -3.77 26.53
N VAL A 215 13.09 -2.89 26.91
CA VAL A 215 12.79 -1.50 27.26
C VAL A 215 12.22 -0.74 26.06
N ASP A 216 12.84 -0.86 24.88
CA ASP A 216 12.37 -0.18 23.67
C ASP A 216 10.97 -0.66 23.26
N SER A 217 10.69 -1.97 23.35
CA SER A 217 9.36 -2.52 23.12
C SER A 217 8.31 -2.01 24.12
N ALA A 218 8.67 -1.90 25.41
CA ALA A 218 7.79 -1.35 26.42
C ALA A 218 7.50 0.14 26.21
N LEU A 219 8.52 0.92 25.84
CA LEU A 219 8.36 2.33 25.47
C LEU A 219 7.43 2.51 24.27
N MET A 220 7.56 1.66 23.25
CA MET A 220 6.66 1.67 22.09
C MET A 220 5.22 1.30 22.48
N GLN A 221 5.03 0.34 23.39
CA GLN A 221 3.70 0.00 23.91
C GLN A 221 3.09 1.17 24.70
N MET A 222 3.86 1.86 25.54
CA MET A 222 3.36 3.05 26.26
C MET A 222 2.94 4.17 25.31
N VAL A 223 3.62 4.33 24.15
CA VAL A 223 3.18 5.27 23.11
C VAL A 223 1.87 4.83 22.45
N ARG A 224 1.70 3.53 22.18
CA ARG A 224 0.47 2.98 21.62
C ARG A 224 -0.72 3.15 22.57
N ASP A 225 -0.49 2.95 23.86
CA ASP A 225 -1.49 3.10 24.93
C ASP A 225 -1.80 4.58 25.25
N GLY A 226 -1.07 5.53 24.65
CA GLY A 226 -1.26 6.96 24.85
C GLY A 226 -0.67 7.52 26.16
N GLU A 227 0.13 6.71 26.87
CA GLU A 227 0.79 7.09 28.13
C GLU A 227 2.11 7.85 27.91
N ALA A 228 2.68 7.76 26.71
CA ALA A 228 3.95 8.40 26.37
C ALA A 228 3.95 8.96 24.94
N SER A 229 4.82 9.94 24.70
CA SER A 229 5.11 10.48 23.37
C SER A 229 6.61 10.53 23.13
N LEU A 230 7.00 10.17 21.92
CA LEU A 230 8.40 10.17 21.46
C LEU A 230 8.63 11.28 20.43
N MET A 231 9.55 12.18 20.76
CA MET A 231 9.85 13.36 19.97
C MET A 231 11.29 13.33 19.43
N GLN A 232 11.51 14.06 18.34
CA GLN A 232 12.85 14.32 17.84
C GLN A 232 13.45 15.52 18.58
N LEU A 233 14.78 15.61 18.58
CA LEU A 233 15.44 16.88 18.84
C LEU A 233 15.29 17.73 17.56
N ASP A 234 14.72 18.93 17.71
CA ASP A 234 14.35 19.79 16.58
C ASP A 234 15.57 20.34 15.83
N TYR A 235 16.72 20.48 16.50
CA TYR A 235 17.96 21.00 15.93
C TYR A 235 19.01 19.90 15.71
N ARG A 236 19.29 19.61 14.43
CA ARG A 236 20.25 18.58 13.98
C ARG A 236 21.69 18.75 14.51
N PRO A 237 22.24 19.97 14.71
CA PRO A 237 23.57 20.15 15.30
C PRO A 237 23.65 19.75 16.78
N ASP A 238 22.52 19.73 17.48
CA ASP A 238 22.47 19.45 18.92
C ASP A 238 22.39 17.95 19.23
N VAL A 239 22.26 17.11 18.18
CA VAL A 239 22.24 15.66 18.31
C VAL A 239 23.69 15.17 18.45
N THR A 240 24.07 14.80 19.66
CA THR A 240 25.37 14.19 19.95
C THR A 240 25.40 12.71 19.53
N ASP A 241 26.58 12.09 19.53
CA ASP A 241 26.69 10.64 19.32
C ASP A 241 26.01 9.84 20.44
N GLU A 242 26.01 10.37 21.67
CA GLU A 242 25.31 9.77 22.80
C GLU A 242 23.79 9.81 22.59
N ASP A 243 23.25 10.92 22.07
CA ASP A 243 21.84 11.02 21.70
C ASP A 243 21.48 10.02 20.60
N ARG A 244 22.34 9.88 19.58
CA ARG A 244 22.15 8.87 18.52
C ARG A 244 22.17 7.45 19.09
N ALA A 245 23.12 7.13 19.94
CA ALA A 245 23.26 5.81 20.56
C ALA A 245 22.06 5.48 21.47
N ALA A 246 21.54 6.49 22.18
CA ALA A 246 20.40 6.38 23.06
C ALA A 246 19.04 6.47 22.35
N SER A 247 19.01 6.83 21.07
CA SER A 247 17.76 7.00 20.34
C SER A 247 16.96 5.71 20.21
N LEU A 248 15.64 5.88 20.10
CA LEU A 248 14.70 4.83 19.72
C LEU A 248 14.33 5.06 18.25
N GLN A 249 14.46 4.02 17.42
CA GLN A 249 14.16 4.11 16.00
C GLN A 249 12.68 3.85 15.76
N ILE A 250 11.98 4.84 15.18
CA ILE A 250 10.63 4.65 14.65
C ILE A 250 10.71 4.81 13.13
N GLY A 251 10.60 3.71 12.40
CA GLY A 251 10.91 3.66 10.98
C GLY A 251 12.40 3.95 10.71
N ASN A 252 12.69 5.06 10.05
CA ASN A 252 14.07 5.52 9.74
C ASN A 252 14.36 6.88 10.39
N GLU A 253 13.64 7.19 11.47
CA GLU A 253 13.72 8.45 12.19
C GLU A 253 14.10 8.20 13.65
N PRO A 254 15.25 8.72 14.10
CA PRO A 254 15.66 8.60 15.50
C PRO A 254 14.81 9.51 16.38
N ARG A 255 14.18 8.94 17.41
CA ARG A 255 13.53 9.66 18.50
C ARG A 255 14.49 9.78 19.67
N HIS A 256 14.58 10.96 20.24
CA HIS A 256 15.59 11.29 21.25
C HIS A 256 14.97 11.72 22.57
N ILE A 257 13.73 12.18 22.55
CA ILE A 257 13.03 12.71 23.73
C ILE A 257 11.80 11.84 24.00
N ILE A 258 11.60 11.53 25.27
CA ILE A 258 10.38 10.93 25.78
C ILE A 258 9.63 11.91 26.68
N TRP A 259 8.31 11.88 26.59
CA TRP A 259 7.39 12.59 27.45
C TRP A 259 6.36 11.59 27.95
N ILE A 260 6.29 11.37 29.26
CA ILE A 260 5.35 10.43 29.88
C ILE A 260 4.31 11.25 30.66
N THR A 261 3.04 10.99 30.38
CA THR A 261 1.91 11.61 31.06
C THR A 261 1.49 10.79 32.28
N VAL A 262 0.85 11.45 33.24
CA VAL A 262 0.32 10.82 34.46
C VAL A 262 -0.66 9.71 34.13
#